data_AF-A0A7S1VM39-F1
#
_entry.id   AF-A0A7S1VM39-F1
#
_cell.length_a   1.000
_cell.length_b   1.000
_cell.length_c   1.000
_cell.angle_alpha   90.00
_cell.angle_beta   90.00
_cell.angle_gamma   90.00
#
_symmetry.space_group_name_H-M   'P 1'
#
loop_
_entity.id
_entity.type
_entity.pdbx_description
1 polymer ?
#
loop_
_entity_poly.entity_id
_entity_poly.type
_entity_poly.pdbx_seq_one_letter_code
_entity_poly.pdbx_strand_id
1 'polypeptide(L)'
;GTSPHDGTSIAAAVLEAMAESQMSGIFATHLHEILHLPIQGSDQLRRKRMAFSESNEISWTYQIEDGVCEDSLALVTAAKFGLPHQVLERAKSFGTQLRSQTTASSLDRQHPRSLADTATNDSGLHA
;
A
#
# COMPACT_ATOMS: atom_id res chain seq x y z
N GLY A 1 -14.71 2.54 4.96
CA GLY A 1 -13.46 2.47 5.74
C GLY A 1 -13.33 1.07 6.28
N THR A 2 -12.24 0.39 5.94
CA THR A 2 -11.90 -0.97 6.37
C THR A 2 -10.40 -1.00 6.68
N SER A 3 -9.82 -2.17 6.97
CA SER A 3 -8.38 -2.31 7.13
C SER A 3 -7.63 -1.86 5.87
N PRO A 4 -6.41 -1.30 5.98
CA PRO A 4 -5.61 -0.94 4.81
C PRO A 4 -5.39 -2.11 3.85
N HIS A 5 -5.18 -3.31 4.39
CA HIS A 5 -4.99 -4.53 3.59
C HIS A 5 -6.23 -4.86 2.75
N ASP A 6 -7.41 -4.95 3.37
CA ASP A 6 -8.64 -5.27 2.64
C ASP A 6 -9.00 -4.16 1.65
N GLY A 7 -8.74 -2.91 2.04
CA GLY A 7 -8.89 -1.76 1.15
C GLY A 7 -8.01 -1.86 -0.09
N THR A 8 -6.74 -2.25 0.07
CA THR A 8 -5.80 -2.48 -1.04
C THR A 8 -6.28 -3.61 -1.94
N SER A 9 -6.72 -4.73 -1.37
CA SER A 9 -7.23 -5.87 -2.14
C SER A 9 -8.45 -5.50 -2.99
N ILE A 10 -9.43 -4.80 -2.40
CA ILE A 10 -10.63 -4.35 -3.12
C ILE A 10 -10.26 -3.33 -4.20
N ALA A 11 -9.38 -2.37 -3.90
CA ALA A 11 -8.95 -1.35 -4.85
C ALA A 11 -8.26 -1.97 -6.08
N ALA A 12 -7.41 -2.99 -5.88
CA ALA A 12 -6.77 -3.71 -6.98
C ALA A 12 -7.79 -4.39 -7.89
N ALA A 13 -8.75 -5.14 -7.32
CA ALA A 13 -9.81 -5.80 -8.08
C ALA A 13 -10.68 -4.79 -8.87
N VAL A 14 -10.95 -3.61 -8.30
CA VAL A 14 -11.66 -2.54 -8.99
C VAL A 14 -10.85 -2.01 -10.19
N LEU A 15 -9.54 -1.79 -10.02
CA LEU A 15 -8.68 -1.34 -11.11
C LEU A 15 -8.64 -2.36 -12.27
N GLU A 16 -8.59 -3.66 -11.97
CA GLU A 16 -8.66 -4.72 -12.98
C GLU A 16 -9.99 -4.67 -13.74
N ALA A 17 -11.12 -4.60 -13.02
CA ALA A 17 -12.44 -4.52 -13.64
C ALA A 17 -12.60 -3.27 -14.52
N MET A 18 -12.03 -2.12 -14.10
CA MET A 18 -12.02 -0.90 -14.91
C MET A 18 -11.21 -1.06 -16.20
N ALA A 19 -10.03 -1.69 -16.11
CA ALA A 19 -9.16 -1.95 -17.25
C ALA A 19 -9.79 -2.96 -18.23
N GLU A 20 -10.40 -4.03 -17.74
CA GLU A 20 -11.11 -5.03 -18.55
C GLU A 20 -12.30 -4.40 -19.29
N SER A 21 -13.06 -3.53 -18.61
CA SER A 21 -14.21 -2.84 -19.20
C SER A 21 -13.84 -1.70 -20.16
N GLN A 22 -12.56 -1.42 -20.36
CA GLN A 22 -12.02 -0.30 -21.14
C GLN A 22 -12.62 1.06 -20.76
N MET A 23 -12.97 1.23 -19.48
CA MET A 23 -13.51 2.48 -18.98
C MET A 23 -12.40 3.52 -18.78
N SER A 24 -12.67 4.76 -19.16
CA SER A 24 -11.81 5.90 -18.84
C SER A 24 -12.16 6.47 -17.47
N GLY A 25 -11.17 6.65 -16.59
CA GLY A 25 -11.40 7.19 -15.26
C GLY A 25 -10.11 7.51 -14.50
N ILE A 26 -10.27 8.11 -13.32
CA ILE A 26 -9.17 8.41 -12.39
C ILE A 26 -9.46 7.69 -11.08
N PHE A 27 -8.45 7.00 -10.56
CA PHE A 27 -8.50 6.36 -9.25
C PHE A 27 -7.48 7.02 -8.33
N ALA A 28 -7.94 7.87 -7.41
CA ALA A 28 -7.10 8.53 -6.42
C ALA A 28 -7.06 7.71 -5.12
N THR A 29 -5.86 7.47 -4.57
CA THR A 29 -5.71 6.61 -3.39
C THR A 29 -4.47 6.97 -2.56
N HIS A 30 -4.52 6.61 -1.27
CA HIS A 30 -3.37 6.64 -0.34
C HIS A 30 -2.81 5.25 -0.05
N LEU A 31 -3.27 4.23 -0.77
CA LEU A 31 -2.90 2.82 -0.56
C LEU A 31 -1.59 2.51 -1.30
N HIS A 32 -0.43 2.78 -0.68
CA HIS A 32 0.87 2.56 -1.33
C HIS A 32 1.15 1.10 -1.69
N GLU A 33 0.60 0.14 -0.92
CA GLU A 33 0.78 -1.30 -1.18
C GLU A 33 0.25 -1.73 -2.55
N ILE A 34 -0.73 -1.00 -3.10
CA ILE A 34 -1.32 -1.30 -4.41
C ILE A 34 -0.29 -1.25 -5.54
N LEU A 35 0.79 -0.46 -5.38
CA LEU A 35 1.84 -0.30 -6.38
C LEU A 35 2.64 -1.59 -6.60
N HIS A 36 2.66 -2.47 -5.60
CA HIS A 36 3.43 -3.71 -5.60
C HIS A 36 2.59 -4.94 -5.96
N LEU A 37 1.28 -4.78 -6.14
CA LEU A 37 0.40 -5.88 -6.49
C LEU A 37 0.52 -6.23 -7.98
N PRO A 38 0.42 -7.52 -8.35
CA PRO A 38 0.44 -7.97 -9.74
C PRO A 38 -0.92 -7.73 -10.41
N ILE A 39 -1.25 -6.47 -10.65
CA ILE A 39 -2.53 -6.06 -11.26
C ILE A 39 -2.57 -6.45 -12.74
N GLN A 40 -3.58 -7.23 -13.12
CA GLN A 40 -3.86 -7.60 -14.51
C GLN A 40 -4.32 -6.38 -15.33
N GLY A 41 -3.91 -6.29 -16.60
CA GLY A 41 -4.22 -5.14 -17.45
C GLY A 41 -3.50 -3.84 -17.04
N SER A 42 -2.39 -3.95 -16.29
CA SER A 42 -1.61 -2.80 -15.82
C SER A 42 -0.97 -1.96 -16.95
N ASP A 43 -0.90 -2.49 -18.17
CA ASP A 43 -0.51 -1.78 -19.39
C ASP A 43 -1.53 -0.70 -19.80
N GLN A 44 -2.80 -0.86 -19.42
CA GLN A 44 -3.86 0.14 -19.59
C GLN A 44 -3.87 1.19 -18.48
N LEU A 45 -3.15 0.95 -17.38
CA LEU A 45 -3.07 1.88 -16.26
C LEU A 45 -1.92 2.88 -16.46
N ARG A 46 -2.12 4.11 -16.00
CA ARG A 46 -1.10 5.15 -15.97
C ARG A 46 -0.96 5.68 -14.56
N ARG A 47 0.24 5.58 -14.00
CA ARG A 47 0.53 6.07 -12.65
C ARG A 47 0.81 7.56 -12.72
N LYS A 48 0.06 8.30 -11.91
CA LYS A 48 0.14 9.75 -11.82
C LYS A 48 0.27 10.15 -10.36
N ARG A 49 0.94 11.28 -10.12
CA ARG A 49 1.06 11.90 -8.79
C ARG A 49 0.82 13.40 -8.87
N MET A 50 0.55 14.01 -7.71
CA MET A 50 0.54 15.47 -7.61
C MET A 50 1.97 15.99 -7.53
N ALA A 51 2.31 16.92 -8.41
CA ALA A 51 3.60 17.58 -8.45
C ALA A 51 3.78 18.54 -7.25
N PHE A 52 5.03 18.64 -6.81
CA PHE A 52 5.47 19.60 -5.79
C PHE A 52 6.88 20.08 -6.13
N SER A 53 7.23 21.31 -5.72
CA SER A 53 8.56 21.89 -5.91
C SER A 53 9.35 21.89 -4.62
N GLU A 54 10.65 21.60 -4.71
CA GLU A 54 11.61 21.53 -3.58
C GLU A 54 12.60 22.71 -3.55
N SER A 55 12.33 23.78 -4.30
CA SER A 55 13.31 24.86 -4.57
C SER A 55 13.69 25.77 -3.38
N ASN A 56 13.23 25.45 -2.15
CA ASN A 56 13.75 25.90 -0.84
C ASN A 56 12.78 25.47 0.28
N GLU A 57 11.49 25.45 -0.04
CA GLU A 57 10.41 24.98 0.81
C GLU A 57 9.42 24.23 -0.08
N ILE A 58 8.81 23.17 0.45
CA ILE A 58 7.80 22.42 -0.30
C ILE A 58 6.63 23.34 -0.66
N SER A 59 6.34 23.41 -1.95
CA SER A 59 5.15 24.06 -2.50
C SER A 59 4.38 23.09 -3.39
N TRP A 60 3.07 23.02 -3.16
CA TRP A 60 2.15 22.23 -3.98
C TRP A 60 1.84 23.01 -5.25
N THR A 61 2.15 22.43 -6.40
CA THR A 61 1.85 23.06 -7.70
C THR A 61 0.39 22.83 -8.11
N TYR A 62 -0.27 21.87 -7.46
CA TYR A 62 -1.60 21.37 -7.82
C TYR A 62 -1.69 20.85 -9.26
N GLN A 63 -0.57 20.45 -9.83
CA GLN A 63 -0.50 19.84 -11.15
C GLN A 63 -0.34 18.32 -11.03
N ILE A 64 -0.88 17.58 -12.00
CA ILE A 64 -0.71 16.13 -12.10
C ILE A 64 0.47 15.86 -13.04
N GLU A 65 1.40 14.99 -12.61
CA GLU A 65 2.54 14.53 -13.40
C GLU A 65 2.65 13.01 -13.42
N ASP A 66 3.45 12.48 -14.34
CA ASP A 66 3.78 11.05 -14.38
C ASP A 66 4.60 10.63 -13.15
N GLY A 67 4.27 9.45 -12.61
CA GLY A 67 5.02 8.84 -11.52
C GLY A 67 4.14 8.41 -10.35
N VAL A 68 4.82 8.12 -9.24
CA VAL A 68 4.22 7.66 -7.97
C VAL A 68 4.72 8.51 -6.81
N CYS A 69 3.93 8.56 -5.76
CA CYS A 69 4.34 9.16 -4.49
C CYS A 69 4.88 8.03 -3.61
N GLU A 70 6.20 7.99 -3.42
CA GLU A 70 6.87 6.99 -2.57
C GLU A 70 6.98 7.48 -1.11
N ASP A 71 7.15 8.79 -0.94
CA ASP A 71 7.32 9.42 0.37
C ASP A 71 6.11 10.24 0.82
N SER A 72 5.76 10.09 2.10
CA SER A 72 4.71 10.88 2.72
C SER A 72 5.22 12.26 3.14
N LEU A 73 4.62 13.31 2.60
CA LEU A 73 4.88 14.69 3.00
C LEU A 73 4.13 15.11 4.28
N ALA A 74 3.45 14.18 4.97
CA ALA A 74 2.56 14.50 6.08
C ALA A 74 3.22 15.32 7.20
N LEU A 75 4.45 14.96 7.61
CA LEU A 75 5.17 15.69 8.67
C LEU A 75 5.61 17.09 8.19
N VAL A 76 6.03 17.22 6.93
CA VAL A 76 6.41 18.53 6.37
C VAL A 76 5.19 19.44 6.28
N THR A 77 4.06 18.92 5.78
CA THR A 77 2.77 19.61 5.74
C THR A 77 2.36 20.07 7.13
N ALA A 78 2.40 19.17 8.12
CA ALA A 78 2.02 19.48 9.49
C ALA A 78 2.91 20.58 10.11
N ALA A 79 4.22 20.53 9.89
CA ALA A 79 5.14 21.57 10.33
C ALA A 79 4.82 22.93 9.70
N LYS A 80 4.57 22.95 8.38
CA LYS A 80 4.22 24.16 7.63
C LYS A 80 2.95 24.83 8.17
N PHE A 81 1.96 24.05 8.58
CA PHE A 81 0.70 24.56 9.14
C PHE A 81 0.72 24.73 10.67
N GLY A 82 1.91 24.70 11.29
CA GLY A 82 2.10 25.17 12.66
C GLY A 82 1.86 24.13 13.75
N LEU A 83 1.96 22.83 13.46
CA LEU A 83 1.96 21.83 14.53
C LEU A 83 3.19 22.02 15.44
N PRO A 84 3.04 21.92 16.78
CA PRO A 84 4.14 22.10 17.70
C PRO A 84 5.29 21.11 17.47
N HIS A 85 6.53 21.59 17.54
CA HIS A 85 7.74 20.78 17.32
C HIS A 85 7.76 19.48 18.15
N GLN A 86 7.34 19.54 19.42
CA GLN A 86 7.29 18.36 20.29
C GLN A 86 6.33 17.27 19.78
N VAL A 87 5.21 17.66 19.15
CA VAL A 87 4.25 16.72 18.55
C VAL A 87 4.86 16.07 17.30
N LEU A 88 5.53 16.87 16.46
CA LEU A 88 6.19 16.39 15.24
C LEU A 88 7.31 15.38 15.56
N GLU A 89 8.15 15.67 16.54
CA GLU A 89 9.21 14.75 16.99
C GLU A 89 8.62 13.44 17.53
N ARG A 90 7.53 13.52 18.29
CA ARG A 90 6.86 12.32 18.78
C ARG A 90 6.26 11.50 17.63
N ALA A 91 5.60 12.15 16.67
CA ALA A 91 5.06 11.48 15.48
C ALA A 91 6.16 10.79 14.67
N LYS A 92 7.31 11.45 14.49
CA LYS A 92 8.49 10.86 13.83
C LYS A 92 8.97 9.60 14.53
N SER A 93 9.04 9.61 15.86
CA SER A 93 9.44 8.43 16.65
C SER A 93 8.49 7.23 16.46
N PHE A 94 7.17 7.46 16.44
CA PHE A 94 6.18 6.41 16.18
C PHE A 94 6.30 5.87 14.75
N GLY A 95 6.51 6.74 13.77
CA GLY A 95 6.71 6.34 12.38
C GLY A 95 7.91 5.40 12.20
N THR A 96 9.02 5.65 12.90
CA THR A 96 10.17 4.75 12.90
C THR A 96 9.81 3.38 13.50
N GLN A 97 9.12 3.36 14.64
CA GLN A 97 8.70 2.11 15.29
C GLN A 97 7.78 1.26 14.39
N LEU A 98 6.79 1.88 13.74
CA LEU A 98 5.86 1.21 12.83
C LEU A 98 6.59 0.58 11.62
N ARG A 99 7.56 1.29 11.03
CA ARG A 99 8.38 0.75 9.93
C ARG A 99 9.19 -0.46 10.39
N SER A 100 9.83 -0.38 11.56
CA SER A 100 10.61 -1.50 12.13
C SER A 100 9.76 -2.74 12.40
N GLN A 101 8.53 -2.56 12.90
CA GLN A 101 7.59 -3.67 13.13
C GLN A 101 7.13 -4.31 11.82
N THR A 102 6.88 -3.51 10.79
CA THR A 102 6.51 -4.00 9.47
C THR A 102 7.61 -4.89 8.89
N THR A 103 8.88 -4.45 8.95
CA THR A 103 10.03 -5.24 8.48
C THR A 103 10.28 -6.52 9.27
N ALA A 104 10.04 -6.52 10.59
CA ALA A 104 10.20 -7.71 11.41
C ALA A 104 9.09 -8.75 11.14
N SER A 105 7.86 -8.28 10.91
CA SER A 105 6.70 -9.15 10.66
C SER A 105 6.69 -9.82 9.28
N SER A 106 7.41 -9.26 8.29
CA SER A 106 7.56 -9.85 6.95
C SER A 106 8.63 -10.94 6.89
N LEU A 107 9.61 -10.96 7.79
CA LEU A 107 10.64 -12.00 7.90
C LEU A 107 10.10 -13.29 8.57
N ASP A 108 9.15 -13.17 9.49
CA ASP A 108 8.57 -14.31 10.22
C ASP A 108 7.57 -15.13 9.38
N ARG A 109 7.08 -14.55 8.27
CA ARG A 109 6.07 -15.17 7.39
C ARG A 109 6.64 -16.14 6.33
N GLN A 110 7.96 -16.33 6.28
CA GLN A 110 8.65 -17.21 5.31
C GLN A 110 8.87 -18.66 5.80
N HIS A 111 8.27 -19.10 6.91
CA HIS A 111 8.19 -20.53 7.24
C HIS A 111 6.92 -21.15 6.63
N PRO A 112 7.00 -21.96 5.56
CA PRO A 112 5.86 -22.73 5.12
C PRO A 112 5.51 -23.75 6.21
N ARG A 113 4.31 -23.64 6.79
CA ARG A 113 3.72 -24.76 7.54
C ARG A 113 3.53 -25.90 6.54
N SER A 114 4.40 -26.91 6.64
CA SER A 114 4.29 -28.19 5.96
C SER A 114 2.90 -28.78 6.22
N LEU A 115 2.02 -28.71 5.23
CA LEU A 115 0.80 -29.52 5.15
C LEU A 115 1.20 -30.94 4.74
N ALA A 116 1.65 -31.73 5.70
CA ALA A 116 1.74 -33.17 5.58
C ALA A 116 1.25 -33.74 6.91
N ASP A 117 -0.05 -34.07 6.97
CA ASP A 117 -0.65 -35.04 7.89
C ASP A 117 -2.17 -35.09 7.63
N THR A 118 -2.59 -35.51 6.43
CA THR A 118 -3.96 -36.02 6.21
C THR A 118 -3.98 -36.99 5.03
N ALA A 119 -3.59 -38.24 5.32
CA ALA A 119 -3.92 -39.50 4.63
C ALA A 119 -2.85 -40.49 5.11
N THR A 120 -3.12 -41.64 5.70
CA THR A 120 -3.98 -42.71 5.20
C THR A 120 -4.00 -43.79 6.29
N ASN A 121 -5.18 -44.31 6.66
CA ASN A 121 -5.43 -45.75 6.86
C ASN A 121 -6.77 -45.96 7.55
N ASP A 122 -7.81 -46.24 6.76
CA ASP A 122 -8.81 -47.20 7.19
C ASP A 122 -9.08 -48.16 6.03
N SER A 123 -8.46 -49.33 6.13
CA SER A 123 -8.72 -50.51 5.32
C SER A 123 -9.08 -51.65 6.26
N GLY A 124 -10.37 -51.76 6.60
CA GLY A 124 -11.00 -52.92 7.24
C GLY A 124 -12.21 -53.36 6.43
N LEU A 125 -12.08 -54.38 5.58
CA LEU A 125 -12.55 -55.76 5.77
C LEU A 125 -14.08 -55.98 5.74
N HIS A 126 -14.51 -56.59 4.63
CA HIS A 126 -15.48 -57.70 4.52
C HIS A 126 -16.65 -57.82 5.52
N ALA A 127 -17.87 -57.67 4.99
CA ALA A 127 -18.91 -58.71 4.93
C ALA A 127 -20.01 -58.31 3.94
#